data_AF-I4M0E3-F1
#
_entry.id   AF-I4M0E3-F1
#
_cell.length_a   1.000
_cell.length_b   1.000
_cell.length_c   1.000
_cell.angle_alpha   90.00
_cell.angle_beta   90.00
_cell.angle_gamma   90.00
#
_symmetry.space_group_name_H-M   'P 1'
#
loop_
_entity.id
_entity.type
_entity.pdbx_description
1 polymer ?
#
loop_
_entity_poly.entity_id
_entity_poly.type
_entity_poly.pdbx_seq_one_letter_code
_entity_poly.pdbx_strand_id
1 'polypeptide(L)'
;MPEIVVSLPHDVEVCEVESDSNQVLITDIEIGKLYVEVNNGKVEVVNLKADDVFLKCYNGLASATNVEVTHVCTLDTLNGMSILEGTITKDASLEVDCENGVTEVSDKKKVNCKNDGFAHYMVHCLNGKAIAK
;
A
#
# COMPACT_ATOMS: atom_id res chain seq x y z
N MET A 1 22.19 -1.45 16.53
CA MET A 1 20.77 -1.05 16.42
C MET A 1 19.96 -2.25 16.89
N PRO A 2 19.00 -2.09 17.80
CA PRO A 2 18.17 -3.22 18.23
C PRO A 2 17.34 -3.71 17.05
N GLU A 3 17.21 -5.03 16.93
CA GLU A 3 16.34 -5.70 15.96
C GLU A 3 15.27 -6.44 16.74
N ILE A 4 14.02 -6.29 16.31
CA ILE A 4 12.86 -6.94 16.91
C ILE A 4 12.19 -7.75 15.82
N VAL A 5 12.05 -9.06 16.05
CA VAL A 5 11.38 -9.98 15.13
C VAL A 5 10.10 -10.47 15.79
N VAL A 6 8.98 -10.32 15.08
CA VAL A 6 7.65 -10.74 15.54
C VAL A 6 7.07 -11.68 14.49
N SER A 7 6.47 -12.78 14.93
CA SER A 7 5.69 -13.68 14.07
C SER A 7 4.21 -13.55 14.42
N LEU A 8 3.39 -13.29 13.41
CA LEU A 8 1.94 -13.20 13.57
C LEU A 8 1.32 -14.62 13.56
N PRO A 9 0.30 -14.89 14.37
CA PRO A 9 -0.46 -16.13 14.27
C PRO A 9 -1.32 -16.17 12.99
N HIS A 10 -1.84 -17.35 12.64
CA HIS A 10 -2.53 -17.57 11.37
C HIS A 10 -3.94 -16.97 11.29
N ASP A 11 -4.49 -16.50 12.41
CA ASP A 11 -5.85 -16.00 12.57
C ASP A 11 -5.91 -14.47 12.78
N VAL A 12 -4.81 -13.76 12.53
CA VAL A 12 -4.82 -12.30 12.58
C VAL A 12 -5.67 -11.75 11.45
N GLU A 13 -6.69 -10.97 11.81
CA GLU A 13 -7.57 -10.28 10.85
C GLU A 13 -7.03 -8.88 10.48
N VAL A 14 -6.33 -8.22 11.40
CA VAL A 14 -5.85 -6.83 11.25
C VAL A 14 -4.41 -6.68 11.72
N CYS A 15 -3.57 -6.06 10.89
CA CYS A 15 -2.21 -5.66 11.24
C CYS A 15 -2.10 -4.15 11.09
N GLU A 16 -1.66 -3.50 12.17
CA GLU A 16 -1.47 -2.06 12.24
C GLU A 16 -0.01 -1.76 12.56
N VAL A 17 0.62 -0.92 11.75
CA VAL A 17 2.02 -0.54 11.88
C VAL A 17 2.16 0.97 11.81
N GLU A 18 2.66 1.55 12.89
CA GLU A 18 3.08 2.94 12.95
C GLU A 18 4.60 3.02 13.02
N SER A 19 5.20 3.81 12.14
CA SER A 19 6.64 4.04 12.10
C SER A 19 6.94 5.53 12.24
N ASP A 20 7.48 5.93 13.40
CA ASP A 20 7.85 7.33 13.62
C ASP A 20 9.15 7.68 12.87
N SER A 21 10.25 7.03 13.23
CA SER A 21 11.56 7.22 12.59
C SER A 21 12.33 5.91 12.38
N ASN A 22 11.67 4.77 12.59
CA ASN A 22 12.26 3.44 12.52
C ASN A 22 12.04 2.79 11.14
N GLN A 23 12.58 1.59 10.98
CA GLN A 23 12.36 0.76 9.80
C GLN A 23 11.54 -0.46 10.20
N VAL A 24 10.52 -0.79 9.43
CA VAL A 24 9.71 -1.99 9.60
C VAL A 24 9.69 -2.75 8.28
N LEU A 25 9.93 -4.06 8.35
CA LEU A 25 9.81 -4.98 7.23
C LEU A 25 8.72 -5.99 7.57
N ILE A 26 7.72 -6.10 6.71
CA ILE A 26 6.61 -7.05 6.80
C ILE A 26 6.70 -7.96 5.58
N THR A 27 6.81 -9.27 5.79
CA THR A 27 6.96 -10.23 4.68
C THR A 27 6.02 -11.41 4.83
N ASP A 28 5.49 -11.89 3.70
CA ASP A 28 4.81 -13.18 3.58
C ASP A 28 3.58 -13.30 4.51
N ILE A 29 2.67 -12.32 4.44
CA ILE A 29 1.45 -12.28 5.25
C ILE A 29 0.18 -12.35 4.40
N GLU A 30 -0.82 -13.06 4.91
CA GLU A 30 -2.20 -13.09 4.40
C GLU A 30 -3.11 -12.64 5.54
N ILE A 31 -3.88 -11.58 5.33
CA ILE A 31 -4.62 -10.90 6.38
C ILE A 31 -5.90 -10.26 5.84
N GLY A 32 -6.89 -9.98 6.68
CA GLY A 32 -8.05 -9.20 6.26
C GLY A 32 -7.64 -7.76 5.93
N LYS A 33 -6.98 -7.08 6.87
CA LYS A 33 -6.67 -5.65 6.77
C LYS A 33 -5.24 -5.33 7.17
N LEU A 34 -4.59 -4.48 6.37
CA LEU A 34 -3.31 -3.89 6.70
C LEU A 34 -3.43 -2.36 6.77
N TYR A 35 -3.05 -1.79 7.91
CA TYR A 35 -2.90 -0.35 8.10
C TYR A 35 -1.42 -0.03 8.35
N VAL A 36 -0.86 0.87 7.55
CA VAL A 36 0.50 1.35 7.70
C VAL A 36 0.49 2.87 7.75
N GLU A 37 1.02 3.43 8.82
CA GLU A 37 1.29 4.86 8.95
C GLU A 37 2.80 5.09 9.11
N VAL A 38 3.37 5.89 8.20
CA VAL A 38 4.79 6.24 8.19
C VAL A 38 4.94 7.74 8.36
N ASN A 39 5.51 8.15 9.49
CA ASN A 39 5.87 9.54 9.73
C ASN A 39 7.16 9.89 8.98
N ASN A 40 8.32 9.69 9.60
CA ASN A 40 9.64 9.95 9.05
C ASN A 40 10.45 8.66 8.82
N GLY A 41 9.89 7.51 9.17
CA GLY A 41 10.51 6.20 9.06
C GLY A 41 10.39 5.58 7.66
N LYS A 42 10.55 4.26 7.64
CA LYS A 42 10.38 3.44 6.44
C LYS A 42 9.58 2.19 6.80
N VAL A 43 8.59 1.86 5.99
CA VAL A 43 7.89 0.57 6.06
C VAL A 43 7.94 -0.09 4.69
N GLU A 44 8.40 -1.33 4.67
CA GLU A 44 8.44 -2.18 3.48
C GLU A 44 7.57 -3.41 3.72
N VAL A 45 6.62 -3.63 2.81
CA VAL A 45 5.75 -4.77 2.78
C VAL A 45 6.06 -5.57 1.52
N VAL A 46 6.30 -6.88 1.67
CA VAL A 46 6.66 -7.78 0.57
C VAL A 46 5.81 -9.03 0.66
N ASN A 47 5.20 -9.45 -0.45
CA ASN A 47 4.35 -10.65 -0.51
C ASN A 47 3.15 -10.55 0.44
N LEU A 48 2.27 -9.58 0.19
CA LEU A 48 1.04 -9.35 0.95
C LEU A 48 -0.17 -9.88 0.18
N LYS A 49 -1.05 -10.58 0.87
CA LYS A 49 -2.44 -10.77 0.44
C LYS A 49 -3.36 -10.12 1.46
N ALA A 50 -4.22 -9.20 1.02
CA ALA A 50 -5.18 -8.56 1.90
C ALA A 50 -6.49 -8.21 1.21
N ASP A 51 -7.56 -8.08 2.00
CA ASP A 51 -8.81 -7.51 1.51
C ASP A 51 -8.69 -5.99 1.43
N ASP A 52 -8.28 -5.37 2.54
CA ASP A 52 -8.12 -3.93 2.67
C ASP A 52 -6.65 -3.55 2.95
N VAL A 53 -6.12 -2.58 2.22
CA VAL A 53 -4.78 -2.02 2.44
C VAL A 53 -4.86 -0.50 2.53
N PHE A 54 -4.36 0.06 3.63
CA PHE A 54 -4.24 1.50 3.82
C PHE A 54 -2.78 1.87 4.08
N LEU A 55 -2.19 2.68 3.20
CA LEU A 55 -0.83 3.19 3.33
C LEU A 55 -0.87 4.72 3.48
N LYS A 56 -0.50 5.21 4.66
CA LYS A 56 -0.34 6.63 4.92
C LYS A 56 1.13 6.98 5.09
N CYS A 57 1.59 7.95 4.34
CA CYS A 57 3.00 8.36 4.32
C CYS A 57 3.12 9.88 4.45
N TYR A 58 3.56 10.36 5.61
CA TYR A 58 3.74 11.79 5.84
C TYR A 58 5.03 12.30 5.22
N ASN A 59 6.20 11.82 5.63
CA ASN A 59 7.50 12.31 5.17
C ASN A 59 8.49 11.19 4.82
N GLY A 60 8.18 9.96 5.22
CA GLY A 60 9.04 8.79 5.07
C GLY A 60 8.83 8.05 3.75
N LEU A 61 8.92 6.72 3.83
CA LEU A 61 8.68 5.82 2.72
C LEU A 61 7.76 4.66 3.14
N ALA A 62 6.62 4.53 2.48
CA ALA A 62 5.74 3.37 2.55
C ALA A 62 5.84 2.60 1.23
N SER A 63 6.33 1.38 1.25
CA SER A 63 6.45 0.54 0.05
C SER A 63 5.74 -0.77 0.27
N ALA A 64 4.89 -1.17 -0.68
CA ALA A 64 4.23 -2.47 -0.68
C ALA A 64 4.40 -3.12 -2.07
N THR A 65 5.12 -4.25 -2.10
CA THR A 65 5.53 -4.92 -3.34
C THR A 65 5.07 -6.37 -3.36
N ASN A 66 4.74 -6.85 -4.55
CA ASN A 66 4.09 -8.13 -4.74
C ASN A 66 2.82 -8.28 -3.88
N VAL A 67 1.96 -7.26 -3.90
CA VAL A 67 0.69 -7.25 -3.17
C VAL A 67 -0.45 -7.87 -3.99
N GLU A 68 -1.44 -8.45 -3.33
CA GLU A 68 -2.73 -8.83 -3.89
C GLU A 68 -3.84 -8.20 -3.02
N VAL A 69 -4.64 -7.30 -3.60
CA VAL A 69 -5.72 -6.60 -2.88
C VAL A 69 -7.08 -6.93 -3.46
N THR A 70 -7.99 -7.45 -2.63
CA THR A 70 -9.28 -8.00 -3.09
C THR A 70 -10.46 -7.03 -2.95
N HIS A 71 -10.36 -6.00 -2.11
CA HIS A 71 -11.48 -5.08 -1.85
C HIS A 71 -11.11 -3.60 -1.94
N VAL A 72 -10.31 -3.03 -1.03
CA VAL A 72 -9.95 -1.60 -1.07
C VAL A 72 -8.46 -1.40 -0.86
N CYS A 73 -7.85 -0.56 -1.69
CA CYS A 73 -6.51 -0.06 -1.49
C CYS A 73 -6.53 1.47 -1.45
N THR A 74 -5.96 2.06 -0.41
CA THR A 74 -5.86 3.52 -0.27
C THR A 74 -4.42 3.91 0.01
N LEU A 75 -3.91 4.86 -0.76
CA LEU A 75 -2.61 5.49 -0.57
C LEU A 75 -2.83 6.96 -0.27
N ASP A 76 -2.44 7.41 0.92
CA ASP A 76 -2.49 8.81 1.37
C ASP A 76 -1.05 9.30 1.60
N THR A 77 -0.55 10.13 0.70
CA THR A 77 0.84 10.60 0.71
C THR A 77 0.93 12.12 0.83
N LEU A 78 1.45 12.59 1.95
CA LEU A 78 1.59 14.02 2.21
C LEU A 78 2.86 14.58 1.55
N ASN A 79 4.05 14.32 2.08
CA ASN A 79 5.34 14.82 1.58
C ASN A 79 6.35 13.70 1.27
N GLY A 80 6.07 12.48 1.73
CA GLY A 80 6.94 11.32 1.58
C GLY A 80 6.77 10.64 0.23
N MET A 81 7.11 9.35 0.21
CA MET A 81 6.94 8.50 -0.95
C MET A 81 6.11 7.26 -0.61
N SER A 82 5.14 6.94 -1.48
CA SER A 82 4.38 5.70 -1.42
C SER A 82 4.57 4.90 -2.70
N ILE A 83 4.89 3.62 -2.59
CA ILE A 83 5.05 2.71 -3.73
C ILE A 83 4.12 1.51 -3.53
N LEU A 84 3.30 1.21 -4.52
CA LEU A 84 2.44 0.04 -4.57
C LEU A 84 2.70 -0.73 -5.87
N GLU A 85 3.21 -1.96 -5.74
CA GLU A 85 3.38 -2.87 -6.87
C GLU A 85 2.66 -4.19 -6.58
N GLY A 86 1.72 -4.58 -7.43
CA GLY A 86 0.99 -5.82 -7.21
C GLY A 86 -0.17 -6.02 -8.16
N THR A 87 -1.15 -6.79 -7.70
CA THR A 87 -2.40 -7.06 -8.39
C THR A 87 -3.54 -6.47 -7.58
N ILE A 88 -4.22 -5.48 -8.13
CA ILE A 88 -5.50 -5.01 -7.60
C ILE A 88 -6.59 -5.79 -8.33
N THR A 89 -7.44 -6.49 -7.59
CA THR A 89 -8.47 -7.31 -8.23
C THR A 89 -9.51 -6.44 -8.95
N LYS A 90 -10.20 -7.02 -9.93
CA LYS A 90 -11.14 -6.28 -10.80
C LYS A 90 -12.33 -5.67 -10.04
N ASP A 91 -12.67 -6.25 -8.89
CA ASP A 91 -13.79 -5.85 -8.06
C ASP A 91 -13.32 -4.92 -6.91
N ALA A 92 -12.00 -4.66 -6.84
CA ALA A 92 -11.42 -3.79 -5.84
C ALA A 92 -11.40 -2.32 -6.29
N SER A 93 -11.25 -1.42 -5.31
CA SER A 93 -11.05 0.02 -5.53
C SER A 93 -9.64 0.44 -5.15
N LEU A 94 -9.06 1.36 -5.92
CA LEU A 94 -7.80 2.02 -5.61
C LEU A 94 -8.01 3.52 -5.49
N GLU A 95 -7.76 4.06 -4.30
CA GLU A 95 -7.79 5.48 -3.98
C GLU A 95 -6.36 5.98 -3.73
N VAL A 96 -5.99 7.06 -4.39
CA VAL A 96 -4.66 7.68 -4.25
C VAL A 96 -4.85 9.16 -4.01
N ASP A 97 -4.50 9.60 -2.81
CA ASP A 97 -4.35 10.99 -2.43
C ASP A 97 -2.86 11.33 -2.29
N CYS A 98 -2.43 12.36 -3.02
CA CYS A 98 -1.05 12.83 -3.01
C CYS A 98 -1.00 14.35 -2.91
N GLU A 99 -0.48 14.88 -1.81
CA GLU A 99 -0.42 16.34 -1.63
C GLU A 99 0.86 16.94 -2.19
N ASN A 100 2.01 16.74 -1.58
CA ASN A 100 3.32 17.30 -1.95
C ASN A 100 4.39 16.22 -2.22
N GLY A 101 4.05 14.94 -1.99
CA GLY A 101 4.96 13.80 -2.09
C GLY A 101 4.95 13.12 -3.46
N VAL A 102 5.34 11.85 -3.47
CA VAL A 102 5.33 11.01 -4.68
C VAL A 102 4.61 9.71 -4.41
N THR A 103 3.64 9.37 -5.25
CA THR A 103 3.00 8.05 -5.27
C THR A 103 3.27 7.35 -6.59
N GLU A 104 3.72 6.10 -6.53
CA GLU A 104 3.85 5.20 -7.68
C GLU A 104 3.02 3.93 -7.47
N VAL A 105 2.06 3.71 -8.36
CA VAL A 105 1.25 2.49 -8.45
C VAL A 105 1.61 1.76 -9.73
N SER A 106 1.90 0.47 -9.63
CA SER A 106 2.12 -0.43 -10.76
C SER A 106 1.22 -1.67 -10.62
N ASP A 107 0.14 -1.72 -11.39
CA ASP A 107 -0.78 -2.85 -11.39
C ASP A 107 -0.39 -3.87 -12.46
N LYS A 108 -0.08 -5.09 -12.03
CA LYS A 108 0.35 -6.19 -12.91
C LYS A 108 -0.79 -6.70 -13.78
N LYS A 109 -2.06 -6.43 -13.46
CA LYS A 109 -3.18 -6.67 -14.38
C LYS A 109 -3.19 -5.59 -15.45
N LYS A 110 -2.38 -5.81 -16.50
CA LYS A 110 -2.51 -5.15 -17.79
C LYS A 110 -3.99 -5.14 -18.18
N VAL A 111 -4.56 -3.94 -18.30
CA VAL A 111 -5.91 -3.68 -18.79
C VAL A 111 -6.06 -4.36 -20.15
N ASN A 112 -6.59 -5.59 -20.17
CA ASN A 112 -6.94 -6.27 -21.39
C ASN A 112 -8.34 -5.74 -21.73
N CYS A 113 -8.40 -4.66 -22.52
CA CYS A 113 -9.58 -3.82 -22.78
C CYS A 113 -10.72 -4.51 -23.56
N LYS A 114 -11.09 -5.74 -23.21
CA LYS A 114 -12.18 -6.48 -23.86
C LYS A 114 -12.97 -7.26 -22.81
N ASN A 115 -13.93 -6.55 -22.23
CA ASN A 115 -15.07 -7.05 -21.47
C ASN A 115 -14.77 -7.51 -20.03
N ASP A 116 -15.65 -7.09 -19.12
CA ASP A 116 -15.75 -7.42 -17.68
C ASP A 116 -14.99 -6.49 -16.72
N GLY A 117 -15.75 -5.61 -16.03
CA GLY A 117 -15.45 -4.99 -14.72
C GLY A 117 -14.06 -4.39 -14.49
N PHE A 118 -13.97 -3.08 -14.29
CA PHE A 118 -12.70 -2.42 -13.98
C PHE A 118 -12.60 -2.13 -12.47
N ALA A 119 -11.39 -2.28 -11.93
CA ALA A 119 -11.07 -1.67 -10.64
C ALA A 119 -11.30 -0.16 -10.74
N HIS A 120 -11.89 0.41 -9.69
CA HIS A 120 -12.18 1.84 -9.64
C HIS A 120 -10.94 2.60 -9.16
N TYR A 121 -10.28 3.33 -10.05
CA TYR A 121 -9.14 4.18 -9.70
C TYR A 121 -9.61 5.62 -9.47
N MET A 122 -9.34 6.16 -8.30
CA MET A 122 -9.49 7.57 -7.98
C MET A 122 -8.12 8.13 -7.61
N VAL A 123 -7.65 9.14 -8.34
CA VAL A 123 -6.35 9.78 -8.08
C VAL A 123 -6.54 11.27 -7.94
N HIS A 124 -6.17 11.80 -6.77
CA HIS A 124 -6.16 13.21 -6.46
C HIS A 124 -4.73 13.62 -6.12
N CYS A 125 -4.19 14.61 -6.85
CA CYS A 125 -2.82 15.08 -6.69
C CYS A 125 -2.79 16.60 -6.73
N LEU A 126 -2.33 17.25 -5.65
CA LEU A 126 -2.36 18.71 -5.51
C LEU A 126 -1.05 19.38 -6.00
N ASN A 127 0.04 19.18 -5.27
CA ASN A 127 1.38 19.75 -5.50
C ASN A 127 2.48 18.68 -5.70
N GLY A 128 2.14 17.40 -5.56
CA GLY A 128 3.06 16.28 -5.63
C GLY A 128 3.08 15.63 -7.01
N LYS A 129 3.36 14.32 -7.02
CA LYS A 129 3.35 13.50 -8.23
C LYS A 129 2.67 12.17 -7.95
N ALA A 130 1.65 11.82 -8.74
CA ALA A 130 1.05 10.50 -8.75
C ALA A 130 1.27 9.83 -10.11
N ILE A 131 1.77 8.60 -10.10
CA ILE A 131 2.01 7.79 -11.31
C ILE A 131 1.28 6.47 -11.15
N ALA A 132 0.34 6.17 -12.04
CA ALA A 132 -0.30 4.85 -12.14
C ALA A 132 0.07 4.21 -13.48
N LYS A 133 0.58 2.97 -13.45
CA LYS A 133 1.06 2.21 -14.62
C LYS A 133 0.36 0.86 -14.74
#